data_AF-A0A0B7MMK2-F1
#
_entry.id   AF-A0A0B7MMK2-F1
#
_cell.length_a   1.000
_cell.length_b   1.000
_cell.length_c   1.000
_cell.angle_alpha   90.00
_cell.angle_beta   90.00
_cell.angle_gamma   90.00
#
_symmetry.space_group_name_H-M   'P 1'
#
loop_
_entity.id
_entity.type
_entity.pdbx_description
1 polymer ?
#
loop_
_entity_poly.entity_id
_entity_poly.type
_entity_poly.pdbx_seq_one_letter_code
_entity_poly.pdbx_strand_id
1 'polypeptide(L)'
;MEQRLDDMVKIGIPRALFYYYYYPLWRAFFNSMGLEAVLSPETNKAILDNGIETTLSEACLPVKVFFGHVTAIADQVDYLFVPRITRVEPKAYICPKFMGLPDMLRARLNNLPVLVDTVVDAGINGDSIQCWEDCFREVGSIFIQR
;
A
#
# COMPACT_ATOMS: atom_id res chain seq x y z
N MET A 1 20.36 -18.67 -27.00
CA MET A 1 18.92 -18.64 -26.71
C MET A 1 18.73 -19.37 -25.40
N GLU A 2 18.87 -18.66 -24.30
CA GLU A 2 18.57 -19.15 -22.95
C GLU A 2 17.67 -18.07 -22.35
N GLN A 3 16.38 -18.36 -22.25
CA GLN A 3 15.37 -17.42 -21.79
C GLN A 3 15.63 -17.07 -20.32
N ARG A 4 15.64 -15.77 -20.00
CA ARG A 4 15.70 -15.24 -18.63
C ARG A 4 14.59 -15.90 -17.82
N LEU A 5 14.94 -16.63 -16.76
CA LEU A 5 13.97 -17.03 -15.75
C LEU A 5 13.34 -15.77 -15.16
N ASP A 6 12.01 -15.73 -15.23
CA ASP A 6 11.10 -14.68 -14.80
C ASP A 6 11.59 -13.85 -13.60
N ASP A 7 11.85 -12.56 -13.84
CA ASP A 7 11.92 -11.57 -12.76
C ASP A 7 10.50 -11.47 -12.17
N MET A 8 10.22 -12.25 -11.12
CA MET A 8 8.94 -12.25 -10.41
C MET A 8 8.59 -10.82 -9.98
N VAL A 9 7.41 -10.34 -10.35
CA VAL A 9 6.96 -8.98 -10.05
C VAL A 9 6.86 -8.79 -8.54
N LYS A 10 7.52 -7.74 -8.03
CA LYS A 10 7.58 -7.41 -6.61
C LYS A 10 6.60 -6.30 -6.27
N ILE A 11 5.74 -6.58 -5.29
CA ILE A 11 4.82 -5.59 -4.72
C ILE A 11 5.20 -5.29 -3.28
N GLY A 12 5.57 -4.03 -3.03
CA GLY A 12 5.92 -3.52 -1.72
C GLY A 12 4.69 -3.26 -0.86
N ILE A 13 4.70 -3.78 0.37
CA ILE A 13 3.69 -3.50 1.39
C ILE A 13 4.41 -2.88 2.61
N PRO A 14 4.25 -1.56 2.86
CA PRO A 14 4.85 -0.92 4.03
C PRO A 14 4.31 -1.51 5.35
N ARG A 15 5.19 -1.86 6.31
CA ARG A 15 4.84 -2.37 7.65
C ARG A 15 4.33 -1.27 8.60
N ALA A 16 3.35 -0.50 8.15
CA ALA A 16 2.76 0.62 8.88
C ALA A 16 1.24 0.66 8.73
N LEU A 17 0.58 1.38 9.64
CA LEU A 17 -0.88 1.61 9.61
C LEU A 17 -1.66 0.29 9.60
N PHE A 18 -2.59 0.09 8.65
CA PHE A 18 -3.44 -1.10 8.59
C PHE A 18 -2.77 -2.35 8.03
N TYR A 19 -1.47 -2.29 7.72
CA TYR A 19 -0.66 -3.49 7.49
C TYR A 19 -0.94 -4.59 8.53
N TYR A 20 -0.95 -4.24 9.83
CA TYR A 20 -1.11 -5.21 10.91
C TYR A 20 -2.48 -5.92 10.93
N TYR A 21 -3.48 -5.36 10.25
CA TYR A 21 -4.81 -5.94 10.14
C TYR A 21 -4.98 -6.72 8.83
N TYR A 22 -4.55 -6.16 7.71
CA TYR A 22 -4.88 -6.68 6.37
C TYR A 22 -3.72 -7.36 5.66
N TYR A 23 -2.52 -7.40 6.22
CA TYR A 23 -1.38 -8.03 5.56
C TYR A 23 -1.60 -9.51 5.21
N PRO A 24 -2.09 -10.39 6.11
CA PRO A 24 -2.29 -11.79 5.75
C PRO A 24 -3.20 -11.98 4.53
N LEU A 25 -4.23 -11.14 4.43
CA LEU A 25 -5.17 -11.11 3.32
C LEU A 25 -4.49 -10.69 2.01
N TRP A 26 -3.83 -9.53 2.01
CA TRP A 26 -3.15 -9.02 0.81
C TRP A 26 -1.98 -9.91 0.37
N ARG A 27 -1.21 -10.45 1.31
CA ARG A 27 -0.13 -11.40 1.03
C ARG A 27 -0.67 -12.65 0.33
N ALA A 28 -1.74 -13.23 0.84
CA ALA A 28 -2.34 -14.42 0.23
C ALA A 28 -2.83 -14.14 -1.19
N PHE A 29 -3.50 -12.99 -1.38
CA PHE A 29 -3.99 -12.54 -2.69
C PHE A 29 -2.84 -12.35 -3.69
N PHE A 30 -1.81 -11.56 -3.36
CA PHE A 30 -0.68 -11.32 -4.27
C PHE A 30 0.11 -12.60 -4.57
N ASN A 31 0.37 -13.44 -3.56
CA ASN A 31 1.04 -14.71 -3.77
C ASN A 31 0.23 -15.66 -4.67
N SER A 32 -1.11 -15.66 -4.56
CA SER A 32 -1.96 -16.49 -5.43
C SER A 32 -1.93 -16.06 -6.91
N MET A 33 -1.57 -14.81 -7.18
CA MET A 33 -1.38 -14.28 -8.53
C MET A 33 0.07 -14.43 -9.04
N GLY A 34 0.97 -15.04 -8.25
CA GLY A 34 2.38 -15.20 -8.62
C GLY A 34 3.24 -13.95 -8.41
N LEU A 35 2.80 -12.99 -7.61
CA LEU A 35 3.59 -11.81 -7.21
C LEU A 35 4.33 -12.06 -5.89
N GLU A 36 5.48 -11.42 -5.72
CA GLU A 36 6.22 -11.40 -4.46
C GLU A 36 5.80 -10.22 -3.59
N ALA A 37 5.16 -10.49 -2.44
CA ALA A 37 4.88 -9.46 -1.45
C ALA A 37 6.12 -9.13 -0.60
N VAL A 38 6.79 -8.01 -0.91
CA VAL A 38 7.99 -7.52 -0.22
C VAL A 38 7.59 -6.58 0.92
N LEU A 39 8.16 -6.77 2.10
CA LEU A 39 7.89 -5.95 3.28
C LEU A 39 9.04 -4.99 3.57
N SER A 40 8.69 -3.84 4.12
CA SER A 40 9.69 -2.98 4.77
C SER A 40 10.26 -3.62 6.04
N PRO A 41 11.44 -3.18 6.52
CA PRO A 41 11.99 -3.66 7.78
C PRO A 41 11.07 -3.35 8.97
N GLU A 42 11.41 -3.88 10.15
CA GLU A 42 10.74 -3.47 11.39
C GLU A 42 10.94 -1.98 11.66
N THR A 43 9.90 -1.33 12.20
CA THR A 43 9.98 0.07 12.58
C THR A 43 11.16 0.27 13.52
N ASN A 44 12.09 1.13 13.10
CA ASN A 44 13.28 1.47 13.85
C ASN A 44 13.51 2.98 13.78
N LYS A 45 14.53 3.47 14.49
CA LYS A 45 14.83 4.90 14.56
C LYS A 45 15.13 5.51 13.18
N ALA A 46 15.84 4.80 12.31
CA ALA A 46 16.16 5.32 10.97
C ALA A 46 14.90 5.49 10.11
N ILE A 47 13.95 4.54 10.18
CA ILE A 47 12.64 4.66 9.52
C ILE A 47 11.88 5.89 10.04
N LEU A 48 11.84 6.07 11.36
CA LEU A 48 11.16 7.21 11.96
C LEU A 48 11.80 8.54 11.53
N ASP A 49 13.12 8.66 11.66
CA ASP A 49 13.86 9.88 11.34
C ASP A 49 13.69 10.25 9.86
N ASN A 50 13.87 9.28 8.95
CA ASN A 50 13.64 9.50 7.53
C ASN A 50 12.17 9.88 7.23
N GLY A 51 11.23 9.26 7.93
CA GLY A 51 9.82 9.61 7.85
C GLY A 51 9.53 11.05 8.26
N ILE A 52 10.17 11.55 9.32
CA ILE A 52 10.06 12.94 9.77
C ILE A 52 10.61 13.91 8.72
N GLU A 53 11.74 13.58 8.08
CA GLU A 53 12.39 14.42 7.06
C GLU A 53 11.60 14.48 5.74
N THR A 54 11.01 13.36 5.33
CA THR A 54 10.39 13.22 4.00
C THR A 54 8.91 13.66 3.98
N THR A 55 8.21 13.51 5.10
CA THR A 55 6.77 13.84 5.23
C THR A 55 6.52 15.33 5.45
N LEU A 56 5.26 15.75 5.37
CA LEU A 56 4.79 17.05 5.85
C LEU A 56 4.94 17.21 7.37
N SER A 57 5.28 18.43 7.84
CA SER A 57 5.46 18.76 9.26
C SER A 57 4.24 18.41 10.11
N GLU A 58 3.05 18.77 9.62
CA GLU A 58 1.75 18.63 10.29
C GLU A 58 1.18 17.20 10.22
N ALA A 59 1.88 16.25 9.59
CA ALA A 59 1.42 14.87 9.57
C ALA A 59 1.55 14.22 10.95
N CYS A 60 0.58 13.38 11.31
CA CYS A 60 0.65 12.60 12.53
C CYS A 60 1.82 11.59 12.46
N LEU A 61 2.32 11.20 13.63
CA LEU A 61 3.45 10.27 13.73
C LEU A 61 3.28 8.97 12.93
N PRO A 62 2.10 8.31 12.90
CA PRO A 62 1.91 7.10 12.08
C PRO A 62 2.12 7.33 10.58
N VAL A 63 1.74 8.50 10.06
CA VAL A 63 1.95 8.85 8.65
C VAL A 63 3.43 9.13 8.38
N LYS A 64 4.13 9.78 9.31
CA LYS A 64 5.58 9.97 9.21
C LYS A 64 6.31 8.63 9.16
N VAL A 65 5.97 7.71 10.07
CA VAL A 65 6.52 6.35 10.07
C VAL A 65 6.20 5.62 8.76
N PHE A 66 4.97 5.76 8.24
CA PHE A 66 4.58 5.17 6.95
C PHE A 66 5.47 5.65 5.79
N PHE A 67 5.76 6.95 5.71
CA PHE A 67 6.69 7.49 4.71
C PHE A 67 8.09 6.87 4.82
N GLY A 68 8.62 6.74 6.03
CA GLY A 68 9.92 6.09 6.26
C GLY A 68 9.91 4.61 5.85
N HIS A 69 8.78 3.91 6.00
CA HIS A 69 8.65 2.54 5.49
C HIS A 69 8.60 2.50 3.97
N VAL A 70 7.92 3.46 3.34
CA VAL A 70 7.87 3.57 1.87
C VAL A 70 9.27 3.82 1.30
N THR A 71 10.00 4.79 1.84
CA THR A 71 11.36 5.09 1.37
C THR A 71 12.32 3.93 1.58
N ALA A 72 12.15 3.12 2.64
CA ALA A 72 12.98 1.96 2.89
C ALA A 72 12.84 0.83 1.85
N ILE A 73 11.72 0.76 1.12
CA ILE A 73 11.45 -0.32 0.14
C ILE A 73 11.22 0.13 -1.29
N ALA A 74 11.07 1.44 -1.54
CA ALA A 74 10.74 1.97 -2.86
C ALA A 74 11.70 1.46 -3.95
N ASP A 75 13.00 1.40 -3.69
CA ASP A 75 14.01 0.97 -4.67
C ASP A 75 14.10 -0.56 -4.84
N GLN A 76 13.30 -1.34 -4.12
CA GLN A 76 13.35 -2.81 -4.09
C GLN A 76 12.14 -3.49 -4.75
N VAL A 77 11.16 -2.70 -5.22
CA VAL A 77 9.86 -3.19 -5.67
C VAL A 77 9.42 -2.52 -6.98
N ASP A 78 8.68 -3.25 -7.81
CA ASP A 78 8.12 -2.73 -9.07
C ASP A 78 6.85 -1.90 -8.83
N TYR A 79 6.07 -2.33 -7.84
CA TYR A 79 4.82 -1.72 -7.42
C TYR A 79 4.83 -1.46 -5.93
N LEU A 80 4.14 -0.40 -5.50
CA LEU A 80 3.93 -0.10 -4.08
C LEU A 80 2.44 -0.08 -3.76
N PHE A 81 2.02 -0.95 -2.85
CA PHE A 81 0.62 -1.07 -2.44
C PHE A 81 0.27 -0.03 -1.38
N VAL A 82 -0.55 0.96 -1.76
CA VAL A 82 -0.96 2.07 -0.91
C VAL A 82 -2.46 2.33 -1.10
N PRO A 83 -3.34 1.47 -0.57
CA PRO A 83 -4.77 1.61 -0.77
C PRO A 83 -5.32 2.87 -0.09
N ARG A 84 -6.34 3.47 -0.73
CA ARG A 84 -7.10 4.60 -0.19
C ARG A 84 -8.24 4.08 0.65
N ILE A 85 -8.02 4.00 1.95
CA ILE A 85 -8.99 3.40 2.86
C ILE A 85 -9.88 4.49 3.48
N THR A 86 -11.14 4.52 3.05
CA THR A 86 -12.15 5.49 3.52
C THR A 86 -13.06 4.86 4.56
N ARG A 87 -13.66 3.72 4.23
CA ARG A 87 -14.63 2.99 5.04
C ARG A 87 -14.46 1.50 4.79
N VAL A 88 -14.12 0.75 5.83
CA VAL A 88 -14.12 -0.73 5.77
C VAL A 88 -15.46 -1.30 6.23
N GLU A 89 -16.25 -0.48 6.92
CA GLU A 89 -17.60 -0.77 7.40
C GLU A 89 -18.55 0.38 7.04
N PRO A 90 -19.83 0.10 6.76
CA PRO A 90 -20.80 1.13 6.45
C PRO A 90 -20.89 2.17 7.58
N LYS A 91 -20.95 3.45 7.22
CA LYS A 91 -21.08 4.58 8.16
C LYS A 91 -19.88 4.80 9.09
N ALA A 92 -18.79 4.02 8.97
CA ALA A 92 -17.60 4.12 9.82
C ALA A 92 -16.40 4.71 9.06
N TYR A 93 -16.24 6.03 9.12
CA TYR A 93 -15.14 6.72 8.45
C TYR A 93 -13.80 6.52 9.18
N ILE A 94 -12.78 6.22 8.39
CA ILE A 94 -11.39 6.16 8.83
C ILE A 94 -10.75 7.55 8.72
N CYS A 95 -9.65 7.77 9.44
CA CYS A 95 -8.89 9.01 9.40
C CYS A 95 -8.62 9.44 7.93
N PRO A 96 -8.94 10.69 7.54
CA PRO A 96 -8.88 11.12 6.15
C PRO A 96 -7.47 11.10 5.55
N LYS A 97 -6.43 10.94 6.38
CA LYS A 97 -5.06 10.74 5.90
C LYS A 97 -4.92 9.47 5.08
N PHE A 98 -5.64 8.39 5.38
CA PHE A 98 -5.60 7.16 4.57
C PHE A 98 -6.04 7.39 3.12
N MET A 99 -7.06 8.22 2.90
CA MET A 99 -7.50 8.61 1.57
C MET A 99 -6.42 9.38 0.80
N GLY A 100 -5.65 10.21 1.51
CA GLY A 100 -4.63 11.08 0.94
C GLY A 100 -3.23 10.48 0.88
N LEU A 101 -2.97 9.29 1.44
CA LEU A 101 -1.62 8.69 1.49
C LEU A 101 -0.95 8.62 0.11
N PRO A 102 -1.60 8.09 -0.94
CA PRO A 102 -0.95 7.98 -2.25
C PRO A 102 -0.60 9.34 -2.84
N ASP A 103 -1.47 10.34 -2.68
CA ASP A 103 -1.24 11.70 -3.19
C ASP A 103 -0.14 12.40 -2.40
N MET A 104 -0.12 12.22 -1.08
CA MET A 104 0.94 12.73 -0.22
C MET A 104 2.29 12.15 -0.62
N LEU A 105 2.37 10.85 -0.95
CA LEU A 105 3.59 10.22 -1.45
C LEU A 105 4.02 10.84 -2.79
N ARG A 106 3.11 10.87 -3.79
CA ARG A 106 3.40 11.46 -5.12
C ARG A 106 3.85 12.91 -5.04
N ALA A 107 3.31 13.69 -4.10
CA ALA A 107 3.65 15.10 -3.94
C ALA A 107 5.01 15.33 -3.25
N ARG A 108 5.55 14.34 -2.55
CA ARG A 108 6.74 14.51 -1.69
C ARG A 108 7.94 13.69 -2.13
N LEU A 109 7.74 12.60 -2.85
CA LEU A 109 8.79 11.68 -3.27
C LEU A 109 8.85 11.65 -4.80
N ASN A 110 10.05 11.86 -5.35
CA ASN A 110 10.26 11.99 -6.80
C ASN A 110 10.42 10.64 -7.52
N ASN A 111 10.94 9.62 -6.83
CA ASN A 111 11.24 8.30 -7.39
C ASN A 111 10.39 7.24 -6.71
N LEU A 112 9.09 7.23 -7.01
CA LEU A 112 8.17 6.23 -6.49
C LEU A 112 7.93 5.13 -7.53
N PRO A 113 7.89 3.85 -7.10
CA PRO A 113 7.31 2.77 -7.89
C PRO A 113 5.87 3.09 -8.28
N VAL A 114 5.33 2.31 -9.23
CA VAL A 114 3.92 2.46 -9.61
C VAL A 114 3.05 2.17 -8.38
N LEU A 115 2.27 3.17 -7.96
CA LEU A 115 1.38 3.03 -6.82
C LEU A 115 0.14 2.23 -7.22
N VAL A 116 -0.21 1.23 -6.42
CA VAL A 116 -1.50 0.55 -6.45
C VAL A 116 -2.36 1.16 -5.35
N ASP A 117 -3.20 2.12 -5.73
CA ASP A 117 -3.98 2.96 -4.82
C ASP A 117 -5.50 2.80 -4.92
N THR A 118 -5.95 1.55 -5.07
CA THR A 118 -7.37 1.13 -5.03
C THR A 118 -8.12 1.76 -3.86
N VAL A 119 -9.41 2.05 -4.07
CA VAL A 119 -10.27 2.68 -3.07
C VAL A 119 -11.03 1.62 -2.29
N VAL A 120 -10.82 1.59 -0.97
CA VAL A 120 -11.60 0.75 -0.05
C VAL A 120 -12.66 1.61 0.62
N ASP A 121 -13.89 1.52 0.12
CA ASP A 121 -15.05 2.27 0.63
C ASP A 121 -16.34 1.43 0.61
N ALA A 122 -16.77 0.94 1.78
CA ALA A 122 -18.02 0.21 1.97
C ALA A 122 -19.29 1.07 1.86
N GLY A 123 -19.17 2.39 1.66
CA GLY A 123 -20.30 3.30 1.50
C GLY A 123 -21.09 3.56 2.79
N ILE A 124 -22.22 4.28 2.68
CA ILE A 124 -23.12 4.55 3.83
C ILE A 124 -24.15 3.43 3.98
N ASN A 125 -24.64 2.91 2.85
CA ASN A 125 -25.65 1.87 2.76
C ASN A 125 -25.12 0.65 1.97
N GLY A 126 -23.79 0.52 1.86
CA GLY A 126 -23.17 -0.56 1.13
C GLY A 126 -22.89 -1.77 2.01
N ASP A 127 -22.12 -2.69 1.46
CA ASP A 127 -21.77 -3.96 2.07
C ASP A 127 -20.24 -4.09 2.12
N SER A 128 -19.72 -4.45 3.30
CA SER A 128 -18.27 -4.58 3.50
C SER A 128 -17.66 -5.71 2.68
N ILE A 129 -18.35 -6.83 2.49
CA ILE A 129 -17.84 -7.98 1.75
C ILE A 129 -17.74 -7.59 0.27
N GLN A 130 -18.80 -7.01 -0.28
CA GLN A 130 -18.80 -6.56 -1.68
C GLN A 130 -17.69 -5.54 -1.94
N CYS A 131 -17.47 -4.60 -1.00
CA CYS A 131 -16.36 -3.64 -1.08
C CYS A 131 -15.01 -4.33 -1.23
N TRP A 132 -14.70 -5.34 -0.41
CA TRP A 132 -13.44 -6.09 -0.53
C TRP A 132 -13.35 -6.90 -1.82
N GLU A 133 -14.45 -7.52 -2.26
CA GLU A 133 -14.48 -8.22 -3.56
C GLU A 133 -14.17 -7.28 -4.72
N ASP A 134 -14.78 -6.09 -4.73
CA ASP A 134 -14.56 -5.09 -5.76
C ASP A 134 -13.10 -4.60 -5.75
N CYS A 135 -12.52 -4.39 -4.57
CA CYS A 135 -11.10 -4.07 -4.42
C CYS A 135 -10.20 -5.17 -4.99
N PHE A 136 -10.48 -6.46 -4.71
CA PHE A 136 -9.70 -7.55 -5.28
C PHE A 136 -9.82 -7.65 -6.79
N ARG A 137 -11.02 -7.42 -7.34
CA ARG A 137 -11.23 -7.39 -8.80
C ARG A 137 -10.46 -6.25 -9.45
N GLU A 138 -10.53 -5.05 -8.87
CA GLU A 138 -9.80 -3.88 -9.36
C GLU A 138 -8.29 -4.13 -9.35
N VAL A 139 -7.73 -4.51 -8.19
CA VAL A 139 -6.30 -4.76 -8.05
C VAL A 139 -5.85 -5.92 -8.93
N GLY A 140 -6.62 -7.00 -9.00
CA GLY A 140 -6.30 -8.15 -9.85
C GLY A 140 -6.25 -7.78 -11.34
N SER A 141 -7.14 -6.89 -11.79
CA SER A 141 -7.17 -6.45 -13.19
C SER A 141 -5.88 -5.74 -13.63
N ILE A 142 -5.15 -5.11 -12.70
CA ILE A 142 -3.87 -4.43 -12.97
C ILE A 142 -2.79 -5.45 -13.40
N PHE A 143 -2.84 -6.67 -12.87
CA PHE A 143 -1.79 -7.68 -13.05
C PHE A 143 -2.15 -8.76 -14.07
N ILE A 144 -3.43 -8.96 -14.37
CA ILE A 144 -3.91 -9.99 -15.32
C ILE A 144 -3.78 -9.55 -16.79
N GLN A 145 -3.67 -8.25 -17.09
CA GLN A 145 -3.57 -7.74 -18.47
C GLN A 145 -2.15 -7.80 -19.07
N ARG A 146 -1.25 -8.60 -18.50
CA ARG A 146 0.14 -8.82 -18.96
C ARG A 146 0.29 -10.22 -19.53
#